data_AF-A0A481UFS4-F1
#
_entry.id   AF-A0A481UFS4-F1
#
_cell.length_a   1.000
_cell.length_b   1.000
_cell.length_c   1.000
_cell.angle_alpha   90.00
_cell.angle_beta   90.00
_cell.angle_gamma   90.00
#
_symmetry.space_group_name_H-M   'P 1'
#
loop_
_entity.id
_entity.type
_entity.pdbx_description
1 polymer ?
#
loop_
_entity_poly.entity_id
_entity_poly.type
_entity_poly.pdbx_seq_one_letter_code
_entity_poly.pdbx_strand_id
1 'polypeptide(L)'
;KTLKFYNLSFYFMSIWNLNFISTLGVTYNFLLIGNKYNIIIDQGWSEYFGSQNMFFFMKNISIFLQKMFLNNLKMFLTLFLIWVCMLFF
;
A
#
# COMPACT_ATOMS: atom_id res chain seq x y z
N LYS A 1 20.67 37.61 48.55
CA LYS A 1 20.40 36.25 49.12
C LYS A 1 19.54 35.39 48.21
N THR A 2 18.49 35.93 47.59
CA THR A 2 17.59 35.23 46.66
C THR A 2 18.28 34.72 45.38
N LEU A 3 19.20 35.49 44.79
CA LEU A 3 19.96 35.09 43.59
C LEU A 3 20.79 33.79 43.77
N LYS A 4 21.20 33.43 45.00
CA LYS A 4 21.94 32.18 45.26
C LYS A 4 21.09 30.92 45.06
N PHE A 5 19.77 31.03 45.18
CA PHE A 5 18.83 29.91 45.01
C PHE A 5 18.10 29.94 43.66
N TYR A 6 18.58 30.74 42.70
CA TYR A 6 17.88 30.95 41.42
C TYR A 6 17.66 29.64 40.65
N ASN A 7 18.69 28.79 40.58
CA ASN A 7 18.59 27.48 39.92
C ASN A 7 17.58 26.56 40.62
N LEU A 8 17.54 26.61 41.95
CA LEU A 8 16.61 25.80 42.74
C LEU A 8 15.16 26.28 42.50
N SER A 9 14.92 27.60 42.55
CA SER A 9 13.60 28.17 42.24
C SER A 9 13.18 27.90 40.80
N PHE A 10 14.11 27.91 39.84
CA PHE A 10 13.82 27.61 38.45
C PHE A 10 13.44 26.14 38.25
N TYR A 11 14.10 25.22 38.95
CA TYR A 11 13.75 23.79 38.95
C TYR A 11 12.37 23.51 39.57
N PHE A 12 12.00 24.23 40.62
CA PHE A 12 10.63 24.17 41.16
C PHE A 12 9.61 24.81 40.22
N MET A 13 9.97 25.92 39.57
CA MET A 13 9.13 26.61 38.59
C MET A 13 8.88 25.74 37.35
N SER A 14 9.85 24.93 36.92
CA SER A 14 9.71 23.96 35.83
C SER A 14 9.02 22.66 36.25
N ILE A 15 8.33 22.66 37.40
CA ILE A 15 7.54 21.53 37.95
C ILE A 15 8.33 20.23 37.81
N TRP A 16 9.58 20.22 38.29
CA TRP A 16 10.45 19.03 38.32
C TRP A 16 10.49 18.24 36.99
N ASN A 17 10.27 18.87 35.84
CA ASN A 17 10.17 18.19 34.54
C ASN A 17 9.09 17.09 34.45
N LEU A 18 8.08 17.12 35.33
CA LEU A 18 7.03 16.09 35.43
C LEU A 18 6.18 15.99 34.16
N ASN A 19 5.94 17.11 33.47
CA ASN A 19 5.25 17.10 32.17
C ASN A 19 6.03 16.30 31.11
N PHE A 20 7.35 16.37 31.15
CA PHE A 20 8.20 15.63 30.22
C PHE A 20 8.22 14.15 30.60
N ILE A 21 8.32 13.81 31.89
CA ILE A 21 8.31 12.40 32.35
C ILE A 21 6.96 11.73 32.09
N SER A 22 5.85 12.44 32.26
CA SER A 22 4.50 11.90 32.03
C SER A 22 4.16 11.70 30.55
N THR A 23 4.81 12.44 29.66
CA THR A 23 4.56 12.37 28.21
C THR A 23 5.60 11.55 27.45
N LEU A 24 6.85 11.50 27.93
CA LEU A 24 7.93 10.71 27.34
C LEU A 24 7.64 9.22 27.45
N GLY A 25 7.31 8.59 26.33
CA GLY A 25 7.09 7.16 26.20
C GLY A 25 5.63 6.80 25.96
N VAL A 26 4.69 7.49 26.60
CA VAL A 26 3.25 7.26 26.36
C VAL A 26 2.89 7.69 24.94
N THR A 27 3.15 8.94 24.57
CA THR A 27 2.75 9.47 23.25
C THR A 27 3.54 8.82 22.11
N TYR A 28 4.86 8.71 22.27
CA TYR A 28 5.74 8.18 21.23
C TYR A 28 5.46 6.71 20.90
N ASN A 29 5.29 5.84 21.91
CA ASN A 29 5.04 4.43 21.66
C ASN A 29 3.66 4.19 21.04
N PHE A 30 2.62 4.92 21.50
CA PHE A 30 1.29 4.83 20.89
C PHE A 30 1.30 5.28 19.42
N LEU A 31 2.01 6.35 19.09
CA LEU A 31 2.14 6.83 17.70
C LEU A 31 2.89 5.83 16.81
N LEU A 32 3.96 5.23 17.30
CA LEU A 32 4.69 4.19 16.56
C LEU A 32 3.83 2.96 16.28
N ILE A 33 3.07 2.52 17.27
CA ILE A 33 2.16 1.38 17.13
C ILE A 33 1.02 1.74 16.17
N GLY A 34 0.44 2.94 16.28
CA GLY A 34 -0.59 3.43 15.35
C GLY A 34 -0.10 3.47 13.91
N ASN A 35 1.13 3.92 13.66
CA ASN A 35 1.71 3.91 12.33
C ASN A 35 1.88 2.49 11.76
N LYS A 36 2.34 1.53 12.58
CA LYS A 36 2.43 0.13 12.17
C LYS A 36 1.07 -0.46 11.83
N TYR A 37 0.05 -0.15 12.62
CA TYR A 37 -1.32 -0.61 12.36
C TYR A 37 -1.86 -0.07 11.04
N ASN A 38 -1.67 1.22 10.77
CA ASN A 38 -2.12 1.84 9.52
C ASN A 38 -1.45 1.18 8.28
N ILE A 39 -0.15 0.91 8.35
CA ILE A 39 0.58 0.27 7.25
C ILE A 39 0.12 -1.18 7.04
N ILE A 40 -0.03 -1.95 8.12
CA ILE A 40 -0.33 -3.38 8.00
C ILE A 40 -1.80 -3.60 7.63
N ILE A 41 -2.72 -2.90 8.30
CA ILE A 41 -4.16 -3.16 8.15
C ILE A 41 -4.71 -2.39 6.95
N ASP A 42 -4.61 -1.05 6.98
CA ASP A 42 -5.25 -0.22 5.97
C ASP A 42 -4.49 -0.32 4.64
N GLN A 43 -3.19 -0.05 4.63
CA GLN A 43 -2.41 -0.10 3.37
C GLN A 43 -2.05 -1.53 2.94
N GLY A 44 -1.99 -2.49 3.86
CA GLY A 44 -1.60 -3.87 3.57
C GLY A 44 -2.80 -4.76 3.27
N TRP A 45 -3.53 -5.15 4.32
CA TRP A 45 -4.60 -6.14 4.21
C TRP A 45 -5.77 -5.63 3.37
N SER A 46 -6.21 -4.39 3.59
CA SER A 46 -7.36 -3.86 2.86
C SER A 46 -7.09 -3.71 1.36
N GLU A 47 -5.88 -3.31 0.98
CA GLU A 47 -5.48 -3.22 -0.43
C GLU A 47 -5.28 -4.59 -1.07
N TYR A 48 -4.70 -5.53 -0.33
CA TYR A 48 -4.54 -6.92 -0.78
C TYR A 48 -5.89 -7.59 -1.03
N PHE A 49 -6.84 -7.50 -0.10
CA PHE A 49 -8.17 -8.10 -0.31
C PHE A 49 -9.08 -7.28 -1.23
N GLY A 50 -8.77 -5.99 -1.40
CA GLY A 50 -9.52 -5.09 -2.24
C GLY A 50 -8.95 -4.98 -3.66
N SER A 51 -8.56 -3.76 -4.00
CA SER A 51 -8.31 -3.33 -5.38
C SER A 51 -7.08 -3.98 -6.01
N GLN A 52 -5.99 -4.20 -5.27
CA GLN A 52 -4.74 -4.70 -5.86
C GLN A 52 -4.88 -6.12 -6.38
N ASN A 53 -5.42 -7.04 -5.56
CA ASN A 53 -5.56 -8.43 -5.98
C ASN A 53 -6.65 -8.59 -7.05
N MET A 54 -7.73 -7.79 -6.98
CA MET A 54 -8.71 -7.74 -8.08
C MET A 54 -8.07 -7.30 -9.40
N PHE A 55 -7.20 -6.27 -9.39
CA PHE A 55 -6.47 -5.84 -10.58
C PHE A 55 -5.57 -6.95 -11.14
N PHE A 56 -4.82 -7.65 -10.29
CA PHE A 56 -3.98 -8.77 -10.74
C PHE A 56 -4.79 -9.91 -11.35
N PHE A 57 -5.92 -10.25 -10.74
CA PHE A 57 -6.82 -11.28 -11.28
C PHE A 57 -7.38 -10.88 -12.64
N MET A 58 -7.87 -9.65 -12.78
CA MET A 58 -8.39 -9.12 -14.05
C MET A 58 -7.32 -9.09 -15.13
N LYS A 59 -6.09 -8.68 -14.80
CA LYS A 59 -4.94 -8.69 -15.72
C LYS A 59 -4.63 -10.11 -16.22
N ASN A 60 -4.67 -11.11 -15.35
CA ASN A 60 -4.40 -12.49 -15.74
C ASN A 60 -5.49 -13.03 -16.68
N ILE A 61 -6.75 -12.72 -16.39
CA ILE A 61 -7.88 -13.06 -17.26
C ILE A 61 -7.75 -12.37 -18.62
N SER A 62 -7.41 -11.08 -18.65
CA SER A 62 -7.26 -10.36 -19.92
C SER A 62 -6.15 -10.94 -20.78
N ILE A 63 -5.02 -11.34 -20.19
CA ILE A 63 -3.92 -12.01 -20.92
C ILE A 63 -4.37 -13.37 -21.46
N PHE A 64 -5.13 -14.14 -20.68
CA PHE A 64 -5.67 -15.42 -21.16
C PHE A 64 -6.63 -15.22 -22.33
N LEU A 65 -7.57 -14.28 -22.20
CA LEU A 65 -8.52 -13.94 -23.26
C LEU A 65 -7.81 -13.47 -24.53
N GLN A 66 -6.79 -12.61 -24.40
CA GLN A 66 -6.01 -12.14 -25.55
C GLN A 66 -5.36 -13.31 -26.31
N LYS A 67 -4.81 -14.30 -25.61
CA LYS A 67 -4.24 -15.50 -26.24
C LYS A 67 -5.31 -16.32 -26.99
N MET A 68 -6.49 -16.47 -26.40
CA MET A 68 -7.62 -17.17 -27.04
C MET A 68 -8.06 -16.44 -28.32
N PHE A 69 -8.20 -15.11 -28.28
CA PHE A 69 -8.58 -14.32 -29.45
C PHE A 69 -7.54 -14.38 -30.57
N LEU A 70 -6.25 -14.30 -30.24
CA LEU A 70 -5.18 -14.41 -31.25
C LEU A 70 -5.17 -15.78 -31.92
N ASN A 71 -5.42 -16.85 -31.17
CA ASN A 71 -5.51 -18.19 -31.74
C ASN A 71 -6.72 -18.34 -32.67
N ASN A 72 -7.88 -17.78 -32.27
CA ASN A 72 -9.07 -17.76 -33.12
C ASN A 72 -8.84 -16.97 -34.41
N LEU A 73 -8.18 -15.80 -34.33
CA LEU A 73 -7.81 -15.02 -35.52
C LEU A 73 -6.87 -15.80 -36.44
N LYS A 74 -5.88 -16.50 -35.89
CA LYS A 74 -4.97 -17.34 -36.69
C LYS A 74 -5.74 -18.40 -37.49
N MET A 75 -6.67 -19.11 -36.84
CA MET A 75 -7.52 -20.11 -37.52
C MET A 75 -8.38 -19.49 -38.62
N PHE A 76 -9.01 -18.35 -38.35
CA PHE A 76 -9.82 -17.63 -39.35
C PHE A 76 -8.98 -17.23 -40.57
N LEU A 77 -7.78 -16.68 -40.36
CA LEU A 77 -6.87 -16.30 -41.45
C LEU A 77 -6.42 -17.50 -42.27
N THR A 78 -6.15 -18.66 -41.65
CA THR A 78 -5.80 -19.88 -42.40
C THR A 78 -6.94 -20.37 -43.29
N LEU A 79 -8.18 -20.34 -42.79
CA LEU A 79 -9.37 -20.69 -43.58
C LEU A 79 -9.57 -19.72 -44.74
N PHE A 80 -9.36 -18.42 -44.50
CA PHE A 80 -9.44 -17.40 -45.54
C PHE A 80 -8.39 -17.63 -46.64
N LEU A 81 -7.15 -17.95 -46.28
CA LEU A 81 -6.10 -18.28 -47.26
C LEU A 81 -6.47 -19.49 -48.11
N ILE A 82 -6.97 -20.57 -47.49
CA ILE A 82 -7.43 -21.76 -48.23
C ILE A 82 -8.54 -21.39 -49.21
N TRP A 83 -9.52 -20.60 -48.77
CA TRP A 83 -10.61 -20.14 -49.64
C TRP A 83 -10.10 -19.32 -50.82
N VAL A 84 -9.14 -18.41 -50.60
CA VAL A 84 -8.52 -17.64 -51.69
C VAL A 84 -7.77 -18.55 -52.67
N CYS A 85 -7.02 -19.55 -52.20
CA CYS A 85 -6.36 -20.51 -53.08
C CYS A 85 -7.35 -21.28 -53.96
N MET A 86 -8.52 -21.64 -53.42
CA MET A 86 -9.61 -22.29 -54.16
C MET A 86 -10.28 -21.38 -55.20
N LEU A 87 -10.12 -20.05 -55.12
CA LEU A 87 -10.62 -19.13 -56.15
C LEU A 87 -9.66 -18.98 -57.33
N PHE A 88 -8.36 -19.21 -57.11
CA PHE A 88 -7.34 -19.13 -58.15
C PHE A 88 -7.19 -20.44 -58.96
N PHE A 89 -7.68 -21.56 -58.41
CA PHE A 89 -7.82 -22.85 -59.09
C PHE A 89 -9.22 -23.00 -59.65
#